data_AF-A0A962NDY6-F1
#
_entry.id   AF-A0A962NDY6-F1
#
_cell.length_a   1.000
_cell.length_b   1.000
_cell.length_c   1.000
_cell.angle_alpha   90.00
_cell.angle_beta   90.00
_cell.angle_gamma   90.00
#
_symmetry.space_group_name_H-M   'P 1'
#
loop_
_entity.id
_entity.type
_entity.pdbx_description
1 polymer ?
#
loop_
_entity_poly.entity_id
_entity_poly.type
_entity_poly.pdbx_seq_one_letter_code
_entity_poly.pdbx_strand_id
1 'polypeptide(L)'
;YNAGQKLLFWVMIVCMLTLLVTGILFWRPWFADSFPIGLVRFAALLHAFSAWVLIAGIMVHVYAAFWVKGTMGAMLSGKVSRAWARHHHNKWYREVTGDKRS
;
A
#
# COMPACT_ATOMS: atom_id res chain seq x y z
N TYR A 1 -0.83 -13.02 0.84
CA TYR A 1 0.09 -12.13 0.09
C TYR A 1 0.72 -12.87 -1.07
N ASN A 2 0.37 -12.51 -2.31
CA ASN A 2 1.14 -12.87 -3.50
C ASN A 2 2.23 -11.80 -3.78
N ALA A 3 3.12 -12.04 -4.76
CA ALA A 3 4.23 -11.14 -5.07
C ALA A 3 3.78 -9.72 -5.43
N GLY A 4 2.69 -9.59 -6.21
CA GLY A 4 2.12 -8.29 -6.59
C GLY A 4 1.58 -7.50 -5.39
N GLN A 5 0.88 -8.16 -4.47
CA GLN A 5 0.41 -7.52 -3.23
C GLN A 5 1.57 -7.02 -2.36
N LYS A 6 2.68 -7.77 -2.30
CA LYS A 6 3.87 -7.37 -1.53
C LYS A 6 4.59 -6.18 -2.17
N LEU A 7 4.69 -6.17 -3.50
CA LEU A 7 5.25 -5.03 -4.24
C LEU A 7 4.43 -3.77 -4.03
N LEU A 8 3.11 -3.85 -4.22
CA LEU A 8 2.20 -2.71 -4.04
C LEU A 8 2.30 -2.13 -2.62
N PHE A 9 2.34 -3.01 -1.62
CA PHE A 9 2.55 -2.61 -0.22
C PHE A 9 3.83 -1.80 -0.01
N TRP A 10 4.98 -2.30 -0.49
CA TRP A 10 6.25 -1.61 -0.33
C TRP A 10 6.31 -0.28 -1.11
N VAL A 11 5.77 -0.25 -2.33
CA VAL A 11 5.69 0.98 -3.13
C VAL A 11 4.89 2.04 -2.39
N MET A 12 3.71 1.68 -1.86
CA MET A 12 2.86 2.62 -1.13
C MET A 12 3.55 3.15 0.15
N ILE A 13 4.26 2.29 0.88
CA ILE A 13 5.03 2.71 2.07
C ILE A 13 6.13 3.70 1.70
N VAL A 14 6.92 3.39 0.68
CA VAL A 14 8.01 4.28 0.24
C VAL A 14 7.43 5.62 -0.20
N CYS A 15 6.36 5.62 -1.00
CA CYS A 15 5.69 6.86 -1.39
C CYS A 15 5.17 7.66 -0.19
N MET A 16 4.55 7.02 0.81
CA MET A 16 4.08 7.70 2.02
C MET A 16 5.23 8.35 2.80
N LEU A 17 6.35 7.66 2.97
CA LEU A 17 7.54 8.22 3.63
C LEU A 17 8.13 9.38 2.83
N THR A 18 8.24 9.24 1.51
CA THR A 18 8.72 10.31 0.63
C THR A 18 7.80 11.53 0.70
N LEU A 19 6.47 11.35 0.68
CA LEU A 19 5.50 12.44 0.82
C LEU A 19 5.64 13.16 2.15
N LEU A 20 5.80 12.42 3.26
CA LEU A 20 5.99 13.00 4.58
C LEU A 20 7.26 13.86 4.64
N VAL A 21 8.41 13.30 4.22
CA VAL A 21 9.70 13.99 4.27
C VAL A 21 9.69 15.21 3.36
N THR A 22 9.30 15.05 2.10
CA THR A 22 9.26 16.16 1.13
C THR A 22 8.23 17.21 1.52
N GLY A 23 7.07 16.81 2.05
CA GLY A 23 6.04 17.71 2.56
C GLY A 23 6.59 18.65 3.63
N ILE A 24 7.32 18.11 4.61
CA ILE A 24 7.99 18.91 5.65
C ILE A 24 9.00 19.88 5.02
N LEU A 25 9.78 19.46 4.03
CA LEU A 25 10.81 20.30 3.41
C LEU A 25 10.27 21.57 2.74
N PHE A 26 9.04 21.56 2.21
CA PHE A 26 8.43 22.75 1.59
C PHE A 26 7.24 23.31 2.37
N TRP A 27 6.99 22.85 3.60
CA TRP A 27 5.86 23.31 4.41
C TRP A 27 6.08 24.75 4.88
N ARG A 28 5.32 25.67 4.29
CA ARG A 28 5.30 27.09 4.67
C ARG A 28 4.20 27.39 5.69
N PRO A 29 4.41 28.35 6.62
CA PRO A 29 5.66 29.08 6.87
C PRO A 29 6.64 28.34 7.80
N TRP A 30 6.28 27.18 8.36
CA TRP A 30 6.99 26.59 9.49
C TRP A 30 8.40 26.05 9.21
N PHE A 31 8.62 25.41 8.07
CA PHE A 31 9.85 24.65 7.81
C PHE A 31 10.58 25.05 6.54
N ALA A 32 9.85 25.48 5.50
CA ALA A 32 10.43 25.72 4.17
C ALA A 32 11.58 26.73 4.17
N ASP A 33 11.52 27.76 5.03
CA ASP A 33 12.52 28.83 5.07
C ASP A 33 13.83 28.39 5.75
N SER A 34 13.86 27.22 6.38
CA SER A 34 15.07 26.61 6.95
C SER A 34 15.90 25.84 5.91
N PHE A 35 15.39 25.68 4.69
CA PHE A 35 16.03 24.87 3.64
C PHE A 35 16.43 25.71 2.42
N PRO A 36 17.53 25.36 1.72
CA PRO A 36 17.90 26.02 0.47
C PRO A 36 16.80 25.90 -0.59
N ILE A 37 16.57 26.97 -1.35
CA ILE A 37 15.51 27.02 -2.38
C ILE A 37 15.61 25.88 -3.42
N GLY A 38 16.83 25.43 -3.74
CA GLY A 38 17.05 24.29 -4.64
C GLY A 38 16.47 22.99 -4.08
N LEU A 39 16.68 22.74 -2.79
CA LEU A 39 16.13 21.57 -2.09
C LEU A 39 14.60 21.64 -1.99
N VAL A 40 14.04 22.81 -1.67
CA VAL A 40 12.59 23.03 -1.59
C VAL A 40 11.92 22.74 -2.94
N ARG A 41 12.50 23.21 -4.05
CA ARG A 41 11.99 22.95 -5.42
C ARG A 41 12.07 21.47 -5.78
N PHE A 42 13.19 20.83 -5.49
CA PHE A 42 13.34 19.39 -5.72
C PHE A 42 12.36 18.57 -4.88
N ALA A 43 12.18 18.94 -3.60
CA ALA A 43 11.23 18.30 -2.71
C ALA A 43 9.80 18.40 -3.25
N ALA A 44 9.38 19.56 -3.75
CA ALA A 44 8.06 19.74 -4.36
C ALA A 44 7.85 18.86 -5.60
N LEU A 45 8.87 18.76 -6.48
CA LEU A 45 8.81 17.87 -7.66
C LEU A 45 8.70 16.39 -7.27
N LEU A 46 9.55 15.96 -6.33
CA LEU A 46 9.55 14.59 -5.83
C LEU A 46 8.23 14.26 -5.12
N HIS A 47 7.68 15.20 -4.34
CA HIS A 47 6.39 15.06 -3.69
C HIS A 47 5.26 14.86 -4.70
N ALA A 48 5.19 15.70 -5.74
CA ALA A 48 4.18 15.59 -6.79
C ALA A 48 4.27 14.25 -7.53
N PHE A 49 5.48 13.80 -7.85
CA PHE A 49 5.70 12.48 -8.47
C PHE A 49 5.27 11.33 -7.54
N SER A 50 5.69 11.35 -6.28
CA SER A 50 5.29 10.34 -5.29
C SER A 50 3.79 10.32 -5.04
N ALA A 51 3.12 11.48 -5.03
CA ALA A 51 1.67 11.58 -4.91
C ALA A 51 0.97 10.92 -6.11
N TRP A 52 1.45 11.19 -7.33
CA TRP A 52 0.93 10.57 -8.53
C TRP A 52 1.07 9.04 -8.51
N VAL A 53 2.26 8.52 -8.14
CA VAL A 53 2.50 7.08 -8.00
C VAL A 53 1.59 6.48 -6.91
N LEU A 54 1.44 7.14 -5.76
CA LEU A 54 0.60 6.66 -4.68
C LEU A 54 -0.88 6.59 -5.11
N ILE A 55 -1.39 7.62 -5.78
CA ILE A 55 -2.76 7.64 -6.31
C ILE A 55 -2.97 6.50 -7.30
N ALA A 56 -2.03 6.29 -8.23
CA ALA A 56 -2.07 5.15 -9.16
C ALA A 56 -2.06 3.80 -8.43
N GLY A 57 -1.22 3.66 -7.41
CA GLY A 57 -1.16 2.48 -6.56
C GLY A 57 -2.47 2.23 -5.80
N ILE A 58 -3.10 3.28 -5.26
CA ILE A 58 -4.41 3.19 -4.60
C ILE A 58 -5.49 2.73 -5.57
N MET A 59 -5.51 3.25 -6.80
CA MET A 59 -6.46 2.77 -7.82
C MET A 59 -6.33 1.26 -8.07
N VAL A 60 -5.09 0.77 -8.22
CA VAL A 60 -4.80 -0.67 -8.35
C VAL A 60 -5.20 -1.45 -7.10
N HIS A 61 -4.92 -0.91 -5.91
CA HIS A 61 -5.28 -1.53 -4.62
C HIS A 61 -6.80 -1.72 -4.49
N VAL A 62 -7.57 -0.66 -4.77
CA VAL A 62 -9.03 -0.66 -4.72
C VAL A 62 -9.59 -1.62 -5.77
N TYR A 63 -9.08 -1.58 -7.01
CA TYR A 63 -9.49 -2.52 -8.05
C TYR A 63 -9.26 -3.99 -7.64
N ALA A 64 -8.11 -4.30 -7.06
CA ALA A 64 -7.81 -5.64 -6.57
C ALA A 64 -8.76 -6.10 -5.46
N ALA A 65 -9.19 -5.18 -4.58
CA ALA A 65 -10.14 -5.48 -3.51
C ALA A 65 -11.53 -5.86 -4.06
N PHE A 66 -11.98 -5.21 -5.13
CA PHE A 66 -13.24 -5.54 -5.83
C PHE A 66 -13.13 -6.81 -6.67
N TRP A 67 -12.01 -7.00 -7.38
CA TRP A 67 -11.83 -8.13 -8.31
C TRP A 67 -11.76 -9.48 -7.57
N VAL A 68 -11.05 -9.53 -6.44
CA VAL A 68 -10.93 -10.75 -5.65
C VAL A 68 -12.17 -10.90 -4.77
N LYS A 69 -13.22 -11.51 -5.33
CA LYS A 69 -14.50 -11.76 -4.64
C LYS A 69 -14.27 -12.34 -3.24
N GLY A 70 -14.88 -11.74 -2.21
CA GLY A 70 -14.72 -12.12 -0.80
C GLY A 70 -13.68 -11.31 -0.02
N THR A 71 -12.79 -10.57 -0.70
CA THR A 71 -11.75 -9.75 -0.03
C THR A 71 -12.33 -8.55 0.71
N MET A 72 -13.33 -7.86 0.14
CA MET A 72 -14.03 -6.78 0.86
C MET A 72 -14.72 -7.27 2.13
N GLY A 73 -15.40 -8.42 2.06
CA GLY A 73 -16.04 -9.03 3.23
C GLY A 73 -15.01 -9.42 4.30
N ALA A 74 -13.83 -9.89 3.88
CA ALA A 74 -12.72 -10.18 4.77
C ALA A 74 -12.17 -8.91 5.46
N MET A 75 -11.99 -7.81 4.72
CA MET A 75 -11.52 -6.53 5.28
C MET A 75 -12.52 -5.91 6.25
N LEU A 76 -13.82 -6.00 5.95
CA LEU A 76 -14.86 -5.37 6.76
C LEU A 76 -15.28 -6.22 7.97
N SER A 77 -15.36 -7.54 7.82
CA SER A 77 -15.82 -8.45 8.89
C SER A 77 -14.71 -9.16 9.65
N GLY A 78 -13.47 -9.11 9.14
CA GLY A 78 -12.33 -9.88 9.65
C GLY A 78 -12.43 -11.39 9.42
N LYS A 79 -13.49 -11.90 8.78
CA LYS A 79 -13.74 -13.33 8.60
C LYS A 79 -13.74 -13.72 7.11
N VAL A 80 -13.08 -14.82 6.79
CA VAL A 80 -13.03 -15.42 5.44
C VAL A 80 -13.67 -16.80 5.44
N SER A 81 -14.35 -17.16 4.36
CA SER A 81 -14.90 -18.52 4.22
C SER A 81 -13.76 -19.53 4.00
N ARG A 82 -13.93 -20.77 4.50
CA ARG A 82 -12.94 -21.86 4.33
C ARG A 82 -12.67 -22.15 2.85
N ALA A 83 -13.69 -22.08 1.99
CA ALA A 83 -13.56 -22.28 0.55
C ALA A 83 -12.69 -21.19 -0.11
N TRP A 84 -12.87 -19.92 0.29
CA TRP A 84 -12.06 -18.81 -0.21
C TRP A 84 -10.59 -18.93 0.23
N ALA A 85 -10.38 -19.27 1.51
CA ALA A 85 -9.05 -19.47 2.07
C ALA A 85 -8.29 -20.59 1.33
N ARG A 86 -8.96 -21.71 1.01
CA ARG A 86 -8.38 -22.81 0.24
C ARG A 86 -8.02 -22.40 -1.20
N HIS A 87 -8.84 -21.57 -1.84
CA HIS A 87 -8.67 -21.22 -3.26
C HIS A 87 -7.66 -20.09 -3.50
N HIS A 88 -7.52 -19.13 -2.58
CA HIS A 88 -6.66 -17.95 -2.75
C HIS A 88 -5.42 -17.96 -1.85
N HIS A 89 -5.47 -18.65 -0.71
CA HIS A 89 -4.40 -18.72 0.27
C HIS A 89 -4.20 -20.15 0.80
N ASN A 90 -4.08 -21.13 -0.10
CA ASN A 90 -4.00 -22.55 0.24
C ASN A 90 -2.89 -22.88 1.27
N LYS A 91 -1.71 -22.23 1.17
CA LYS A 91 -0.63 -22.39 2.17
C LYS A 91 -1.07 -21.98 3.57
N TRP A 92 -1.63 -20.78 3.71
CA TRP A 92 -2.14 -20.27 4.98
C TRP A 92 -3.33 -21.08 5.49
N TYR A 93 -4.23 -21.53 4.60
CA TYR A 93 -5.31 -22.43 4.96
C TYR A 93 -4.79 -23.73 5.60
N ARG A 94 -3.76 -24.35 5.01
CA ARG A 94 -3.12 -25.56 5.56
C ARG A 94 -2.45 -25.32 6.91
N GLU A 95 -1.82 -24.17 7.10
CA GLU A 95 -1.21 -23.77 8.38
C GLU A 95 -2.26 -23.61 9.48
N VAL A 96 -3.39 -22.95 9.19
CA VAL A 96 -4.43 -22.65 10.19
C VAL A 96 -5.34 -23.83 10.49
N THR A 97 -5.63 -24.67 9.49
CA THR A 97 -6.49 -25.87 9.68
C THR A 97 -5.72 -27.11 10.10
N GLY A 98 -4.39 -27.10 10.03
CA GLY A 98 -3.57 -28.28 10.30
C GLY A 98 -3.79 -29.41 9.30
N ASP A 99 -4.37 -29.13 8.13
CA ASP A 99 -4.70 -30.12 7.10
C ASP A 99 -3.41 -30.67 6.47
N LYS A 100 -2.87 -31.71 7.12
CA LYS A 100 -1.83 -32.61 6.65
C LYS A 100 -2.51 -33.79 5.95
N ARG A 101 -3.13 -33.59 4.79
CA ARG A 101 -3.38 -34.74 3.91
C ARG A 101 -2.04 -35.25 3.38
N SER A 102 -1.61 -36.38 3.95
CA SER A 102 -0.67 -37.36 3.38
C SER A 102 -1.19 -37.89 2.06
#